data_AF-A0A0A2A6F0-F1
#
_entry.id   AF-A0A0A2A6F0-F1
#
_cell.length_a   1.000
_cell.length_b   1.000
_cell.length_c   1.000
_cell.angle_alpha   90.00
_cell.angle_beta   90.00
_cell.angle_gamma   90.00
#
_symmetry.space_group_name_H-M   'P 1'
#
loop_
_entity.id
_entity.type
_entity.pdbx_description
1 polymer ?
#
loop_
_entity_poly.entity_id
_entity_poly.type
_entity_poly.pdbx_seq_one_letter_code
_entity_poly.pdbx_strand_id
1 'polypeptide(L)'
;MIIINPLVVDSAEILQIKSSNTILVGDQNRNLTIGLFCVDVDKNDELEAMNLLKSEFPRGSKVKIKPFGFKENVLLAKVFNIKGTKEMAELLVAKDLTRKNCPN
;
A
#
# COMPACT_ATOMS: atom_id res chain seq x y z
N MET A 1 -9.12 -37.65 -15.18
CA MET A 1 -9.47 -36.89 -13.98
C MET A 1 -8.40 -35.83 -13.79
N ILE A 2 -8.68 -34.57 -14.14
CA ILE A 2 -7.70 -33.48 -14.03
C ILE A 2 -7.80 -32.92 -12.61
N ILE A 3 -6.77 -33.15 -11.80
CA ILE A 3 -6.65 -32.55 -10.46
C ILE A 3 -6.04 -31.17 -10.65
N ILE A 4 -6.91 -30.15 -10.69
CA ILE A 4 -6.51 -28.74 -10.60
C ILE A 4 -6.17 -28.45 -9.14
N ASN A 5 -4.89 -28.50 -8.80
CA ASN A 5 -4.42 -27.92 -7.53
C ASN A 5 -4.65 -26.41 -7.59
N PRO A 6 -5.35 -25.81 -6.63
CA PRO A 6 -5.46 -24.36 -6.57
C PRO A 6 -4.04 -23.81 -6.37
N LEU A 7 -3.60 -22.95 -7.30
CA LEU A 7 -2.44 -22.11 -7.08
C LEU A 7 -2.72 -21.31 -5.82
N VAL A 8 -2.01 -21.63 -4.73
CA VAL A 8 -2.00 -20.82 -3.53
C VAL A 8 -1.36 -19.50 -3.93
N VAL A 9 -2.20 -18.47 -4.16
CA VAL A 9 -1.72 -17.12 -4.40
C VAL A 9 -1.36 -16.55 -3.04
N ASP A 10 -0.07 -16.45 -2.78
CA ASP A 10 0.42 -15.78 -1.59
C ASP A 10 -0.02 -14.31 -1.61
N SER A 11 -0.50 -13.84 -0.47
CA SER A 11 -0.83 -12.42 -0.32
C SER A 11 0.46 -11.62 -0.38
N ALA A 12 0.42 -10.47 -1.06
CA ALA A 12 1.54 -9.56 -1.06
C ALA A 12 1.85 -9.10 0.38
N GLU A 13 3.14 -9.02 0.71
CA GLU A 13 3.65 -8.59 1.99
C GLU A 13 4.40 -7.27 1.87
N ILE A 14 4.29 -6.42 2.88
CA ILE A 14 5.09 -5.19 2.97
C ILE A 14 6.57 -5.57 3.13
N LEU A 15 7.39 -5.25 2.15
CA LEU A 15 8.83 -5.37 2.25
C LEU A 15 9.44 -4.09 2.84
N GLN A 16 8.92 -2.93 2.43
CA GLN A 16 9.41 -1.63 2.88
C GLN A 16 8.38 -0.51 2.66
N ILE A 17 8.30 0.44 3.59
CA ILE A 17 7.68 1.75 3.37
C ILE A 17 8.80 2.70 2.92
N LYS A 18 8.79 3.12 1.64
CA LYS A 18 9.85 3.96 1.04
C LYS A 18 9.63 5.45 1.32
N SER A 19 8.37 5.87 1.32
CA SER A 19 7.90 7.23 1.61
C SER A 19 6.45 7.15 2.10
N SER A 20 5.86 8.29 2.45
CA SER A 20 4.44 8.41 2.80
C SER A 20 3.50 8.01 1.66
N ASN A 21 3.97 8.05 0.41
CA ASN A 21 3.17 7.75 -0.79
C ASN A 21 3.64 6.52 -1.57
N THR A 22 4.73 5.85 -1.17
CA THR A 22 5.30 4.74 -1.94
C THR A 22 5.73 3.59 -1.03
N ILE A 23 5.31 2.38 -1.39
CA ILE A 23 5.65 1.14 -0.69
C ILE A 23 6.28 0.13 -1.64
N LEU A 24 7.06 -0.79 -1.08
CA LEU A 24 7.54 -1.98 -1.75
C LEU A 24 6.83 -3.19 -1.16
N VAL A 25 6.20 -3.98 -2.03
CA VAL A 25 5.55 -5.23 -1.66
C VAL A 25 6.16 -6.41 -2.42
N GLY A 26 6.00 -7.63 -1.89
CA GLY A 26 6.37 -8.85 -2.61
C GLY A 26 5.48 -10.03 -2.26
N ASP A 27 5.33 -10.96 -3.18
CA ASP A 27 4.48 -12.16 -3.07
C ASP A 27 5.30 -13.46 -3.25
N GLN A 28 6.57 -13.44 -2.84
CA GLN A 28 7.60 -14.48 -3.07
C GLN A 28 7.97 -14.73 -4.55
N ASN A 29 7.16 -14.28 -5.50
CA ASN A 29 7.42 -14.40 -6.94
C ASN A 29 8.05 -13.12 -7.49
N ARG A 30 7.50 -11.95 -7.13
CA ARG A 30 7.96 -10.65 -7.61
C ARG A 30 7.88 -9.57 -6.55
N ASN A 31 8.73 -8.56 -6.71
CA ASN A 31 8.66 -7.34 -5.94
C ASN A 31 8.01 -6.24 -6.78
N LEU A 32 7.10 -5.47 -6.18
CA LEU A 32 6.40 -4.38 -6.85
C LEU A 32 6.48 -3.10 -6.01
N THR A 33 6.91 -2.02 -6.65
CA THR A 33 6.77 -0.68 -6.06
C THR A 33 5.37 -0.16 -6.36
N ILE A 34 4.65 0.22 -5.31
CA ILE A 34 3.28 0.70 -5.39
C ILE A 34 3.24 2.14 -4.87
N GLY A 35 2.64 3.02 -5.66
CA GLY A 35 2.21 4.34 -5.19
C GLY A 35 0.85 4.23 -4.51
N LEU A 36 0.72 4.84 -3.33
CA LEU A 36 -0.56 4.92 -2.64
C LEU A 36 -1.47 5.88 -3.39
N PHE A 37 -2.67 5.39 -3.73
CA PHE A 37 -3.64 6.19 -4.42
C PHE A 37 -4.17 7.31 -3.51
N CYS A 38 -4.18 8.53 -4.04
CA CYS A 38 -4.70 9.71 -3.35
C CYS A 38 -4.01 10.02 -2.02
N VAL A 39 -2.68 10.00 -2.04
CA VAL A 39 -1.84 10.46 -0.94
C VAL A 39 -0.98 11.61 -1.43
N ASP A 40 -1.17 12.77 -0.81
CA ASP A 40 -0.36 13.98 -0.98
C ASP A 40 -0.02 14.52 0.41
N VAL A 41 1.20 14.25 0.86
CA VAL A 41 1.71 14.58 2.20
C VAL A 41 2.71 15.71 2.06
N ASP A 42 2.60 16.73 2.91
CA ASP A 42 3.56 17.83 2.92
C ASP A 42 4.94 17.34 3.35
N LYS A 43 6.00 17.93 2.83
CA LYS A 43 7.38 17.53 3.16
C LYS A 43 7.68 17.64 4.66
N ASN A 44 7.03 18.56 5.37
CA ASN A 44 7.20 18.72 6.81
C ASN A 44 6.60 17.54 7.61
N ASP A 45 5.58 16.87 7.05
CA ASP A 45 4.84 15.79 7.70
C ASP A 45 5.31 14.40 7.23
N GLU A 46 6.22 14.35 6.25
CA GLU A 46 6.70 13.11 5.61
C GLU A 46 7.20 12.08 6.62
N LEU A 47 8.03 12.51 7.59
CA LEU A 47 8.57 11.60 8.60
C LEU A 47 7.49 11.02 9.51
N GLU A 48 6.52 11.85 9.91
CA GLU A 48 5.40 11.43 10.76
C GLU A 48 4.49 10.46 10.01
N ALA A 49 4.12 10.78 8.78
CA ALA A 49 3.34 9.94 7.89
C ALA A 49 4.01 8.57 7.66
N MET A 50 5.32 8.57 7.37
CA MET A 50 6.08 7.33 7.22
C MET A 50 6.10 6.50 8.50
N ASN A 51 6.26 7.13 9.66
CA ASN A 51 6.29 6.42 10.94
C ASN A 51 4.92 5.83 11.30
N LEU A 52 3.84 6.55 11.02
CA LEU A 52 2.48 6.03 11.17
C LEU A 52 2.26 4.80 10.29
N LEU A 53 2.61 4.87 9.01
CA LEU A 53 2.47 3.74 8.09
C LEU A 53 3.32 2.54 8.52
N LYS A 54 4.57 2.77 8.96
CA LYS A 54 5.43 1.68 9.49
C LYS A 54 4.86 1.05 10.75
N SER A 55 4.23 1.83 11.62
CA SER A 55 3.62 1.32 12.86
C SER A 55 2.37 0.50 12.59
N GLU A 56 1.53 0.94 11.65
CA GLU A 56 0.26 0.28 11.33
C GLU A 56 0.44 -0.89 10.35
N PHE A 57 1.47 -0.81 9.51
CA PHE A 57 1.85 -1.81 8.51
C PHE A 57 3.35 -2.15 8.61
N PRO A 58 3.77 -2.85 9.68
CA PRO A 58 5.16 -3.27 9.81
C PRO A 58 5.58 -4.21 8.68
N ARG A 59 6.88 -4.32 8.44
CA ARG A 59 7.46 -5.24 7.46
C ARG A 59 6.94 -6.67 7.70
N GLY A 60 6.61 -7.38 6.63
CA GLY A 60 5.99 -8.70 6.65
C GLY A 60 4.46 -8.67 6.80
N SER A 61 3.84 -7.50 6.96
CA SER A 61 2.38 -7.39 6.98
C SER A 61 1.79 -7.83 5.65
N LYS A 62 0.91 -8.82 5.67
CA LYS A 62 0.10 -9.21 4.52
C LYS A 62 -0.93 -8.12 4.21
N VAL A 63 -1.03 -7.77 2.93
CA VAL A 63 -1.89 -6.70 2.44
C VAL A 63 -2.77 -7.15 1.29
N LYS A 64 -3.92 -6.48 1.17
CA LYS A 64 -4.78 -6.51 -0.01
C LYS A 64 -4.51 -5.26 -0.83
N ILE A 65 -4.21 -5.45 -2.11
CA ILE A 65 -3.92 -4.37 -3.04
C ILE A 65 -5.11 -4.24 -3.98
N LYS A 66 -5.67 -3.03 -4.08
CA LYS A 66 -6.73 -2.69 -5.04
C LYS A 66 -6.16 -1.71 -6.08
N PRO A 67 -5.77 -2.20 -7.27
CA PRO A 67 -5.25 -1.36 -8.34
C PRO A 67 -6.23 -0.23 -8.70
N PHE A 68 -5.69 0.95 -9.00
CA PHE A 68 -6.46 2.10 -9.47
C PHE A 68 -5.99 2.57 -10.85
N GLY A 69 -4.68 2.53 -11.12
CA GLY A 69 -4.12 2.93 -12.39
C GLY A 69 -2.60 2.94 -12.36
N PHE A 70 -1.99 3.62 -13.31
CA PHE A 70 -0.54 3.80 -13.35
C PHE A 70 -0.21 5.28 -13.49
N LYS A 71 0.88 5.71 -12.86
CA LYS A 71 1.50 7.02 -13.08
C LYS A 71 3.00 6.81 -13.25
N GLU A 72 3.56 7.28 -14.36
CA GLU A 72 5.00 7.18 -14.64
C GLU A 72 5.54 5.74 -14.45
N ASN A 73 4.81 4.74 -14.95
CA ASN A 73 5.08 3.30 -14.81
C ASN A 73 5.04 2.73 -13.37
N VAL A 74 4.60 3.50 -12.38
CA VAL A 74 4.33 3.02 -11.02
C VAL A 74 2.85 2.68 -10.89
N LEU A 75 2.55 1.48 -10.37
CA LEU A 75 1.17 1.09 -10.06
C LEU A 75 0.64 1.96 -8.92
N LEU A 76 -0.45 2.69 -9.17
CA LEU A 76 -1.24 3.35 -8.15
C LEU A 76 -2.30 2.40 -7.62
N ALA A 77 -2.37 2.23 -6.30
CA ALA A 77 -3.33 1.34 -5.68
C ALA A 77 -3.76 1.83 -4.29
N LYS A 78 -4.96 1.43 -3.88
CA LYS A 78 -5.34 1.45 -2.46
C LYS A 78 -4.78 0.20 -1.78
N VAL A 79 -4.20 0.37 -0.60
CA VAL A 79 -3.54 -0.72 0.11
C VAL A 79 -4.19 -0.90 1.46
N PHE A 80 -4.73 -2.10 1.66
CA PHE A 80 -5.44 -2.47 2.87
C PHE A 80 -4.68 -3.54 3.64
N ASN A 81 -4.91 -3.62 4.94
CA ASN A 81 -4.51 -4.81 5.69
C ASN A 81 -5.20 -6.06 5.12
N ILE A 82 -4.68 -7.25 5.41
CA ILE A 82 -5.26 -8.49 4.87
C ILE A 82 -6.75 -8.67 5.22
N LYS A 83 -7.23 -8.09 6.33
CA LYS A 83 -8.64 -8.11 6.72
C LYS A 83 -9.52 -7.15 5.92
N GLY A 84 -8.94 -6.14 5.25
CA GLY A 84 -9.67 -5.12 4.50
C GLY A 84 -10.30 -4.03 5.37
N THR A 85 -9.89 -3.90 6.62
CA THR A 85 -10.49 -3.00 7.63
C THR A 85 -9.69 -1.72 7.85
N LYS A 86 -8.44 -1.67 7.41
CA LYS A 86 -7.57 -0.49 7.50
C LYS A 86 -6.94 -0.24 6.14
N GLU A 87 -7.04 0.99 5.65
CA GLU A 87 -6.47 1.44 4.39
C GLU A 87 -5.39 2.50 4.66
N MET A 88 -4.27 2.44 3.95
CA MET A 88 -3.11 3.30 4.22
C MET A 88 -3.40 4.79 4.04
N ALA A 89 -4.07 5.20 2.96
CA ALA A 89 -4.40 6.60 2.74
C ALA A 89 -5.41 7.13 3.78
N GLU A 90 -6.40 6.32 4.16
CA GLU A 90 -7.38 6.65 5.21
C GLU A 90 -6.73 6.87 6.57
N LEU A 91 -5.67 6.12 6.92
CA LEU A 91 -4.92 6.37 8.15
C LEU A 91 -4.23 7.73 8.15
N LEU A 92 -3.62 8.12 7.02
CA LEU A 92 -2.99 9.43 6.87
C LEU A 92 -4.03 10.55 6.95
N VAL A 93 -5.20 10.36 6.32
CA VAL A 93 -6.32 11.31 6.38
C VAL A 93 -6.85 11.44 7.81
N ALA A 94 -7.00 10.33 8.53
CA ALA A 94 -7.48 10.33 9.92
C ALA A 94 -6.52 11.01 10.92
N LYS A 95 -5.29 11.29 10.50
CA LYS A 95 -4.28 12.02 11.27
C LYS A 95 -4.01 13.42 10.71
N ASP A 96 -4.81 13.87 9.74
CA ASP A 96 -4.65 15.15 9.04
C ASP A 96 -3.27 15.31 8.35
N LEU A 97 -2.58 14.19 8.06
CA LEU A 97 -1.25 14.17 7.44
C LEU A 97 -1.30 14.25 5.91
N THR A 98 -2.48 14.12 5.31
CA THR A 98 -2.65 14.22 3.85
C THR A 98 -3.94 14.93 3.50
N ARG A 99 -3.91 15.71 2.41
CA ARG A 99 -5.12 16.29 1.82
C ARG A 99 -5.65 15.30 0.78
N LYS A 100 -6.88 14.82 0.95
CA LYS A 100 -7.58 14.05 -0.08
C LYS A 100 -7.80 14.94 -1.31
N ASN A 101 -6.89 14.89 -2.26
CA ASN A 101 -7.07 15.51 -3.56
C ASN A 101 -7.00 14.41 -4.63
N CYS A 102 -8.06 13.60 -4.69
CA CYS A 102 -8.16 12.54 -5.70
C CYS A 102 -8.93 13.08 -6.91
N PRO A 103 -8.37 13.07 -8.13
CA PRO A 103 -9.20 13.22 -9.33
C PRO A 103 -10.16 12.02 -9.41
N ASN A 104 -11.43 12.31 -9.72
CA ASN A 104 -12.51 11.33 -9.93
C ASN A 104 -12.27 10.48 -11.19
#